data_AF-A0AAW8R219-F1
#
_entry.id   AF-A0AAW8R219-F1
#
_cell.length_a   1.000
_cell.length_b   1.000
_cell.length_c   1.000
_cell.angle_alpha   90.00
_cell.angle_beta   90.00
_cell.angle_gamma   90.00
#
_symmetry.space_group_name_H-M   'P 1'
#
loop_
_entity.id
_entity.type
_entity.pdbx_description
1 polymer ?
#
loop_
_entity_poly.entity_id
_entity_poly.type
_entity_poly.pdbx_seq_one_letter_code
_entity_poly.pdbx_strand_id
1 'polypeptide(L)'
;MKYSSCTLSRSKGFTLIELVMVLVVLAIVSVGITQFIRSSTQIFIDTSERERLLRDGSFAVERINREIASAIPNSVRLAGNSGVHCLQFVPSKWSTFYLELPIEPTSDVTISVTEMHDINGNIFVPTANSDLAFVYPTSSVDIYSASSAQRQVISACADDGDGNCATDDDSDGVIELTVVDGFEQSSPAKRLYVGSSTINYCVRNNALYRHESSISETQPVFSNGGVLMAENMGNQLSSNPNVPNANDLNPFRIVDASLRRNAYTQTQFIFVRDGESMTFTQEIHIPNVP
;
A
#
# COMPACT_ATOMS: atom_id res chain seq x y z
N MET A 1 68.19 -60.81 38.56
CA MET A 1 66.81 -60.31 38.82
C MET A 1 66.68 -58.98 38.10
N LYS A 2 65.79 -58.68 37.14
CA LYS A 2 64.55 -59.28 36.63
C LYS A 2 64.57 -59.07 35.10
N TYR A 3 64.30 -60.09 34.30
CA TYR A 3 64.00 -59.88 32.88
C TYR A 3 62.53 -59.47 32.77
N SER A 4 62.29 -58.28 32.26
CA SER A 4 60.95 -57.73 32.03
C SER A 4 60.34 -58.43 30.82
N SER A 5 59.31 -59.24 31.06
CA SER A 5 58.58 -59.92 29.98
C SER A 5 57.73 -58.89 29.23
N CYS A 6 58.15 -58.55 28.01
CA CYS A 6 57.36 -57.74 27.09
C CYS A 6 56.32 -58.64 26.42
N THR A 7 55.06 -58.58 26.88
CA THR A 7 53.95 -59.25 26.22
C THR A 7 53.60 -58.48 24.94
N LEU A 8 53.98 -59.02 23.78
CA LEU A 8 53.45 -58.52 22.50
C LEU A 8 51.93 -58.72 22.50
N SER A 9 51.20 -57.61 22.51
CA SER A 9 49.77 -57.61 22.20
C SER A 9 49.59 -58.18 20.79
N ARG A 10 48.95 -59.33 20.70
CA ARG A 10 48.61 -59.97 19.43
C ARG A 10 47.56 -59.11 18.74
N SER A 11 47.96 -58.27 17.79
CA SER A 11 47.07 -57.47 16.95
C SER A 11 46.05 -58.42 16.32
N LYS A 12 44.80 -58.38 16.77
CA LYS A 12 43.72 -59.16 16.15
C LYS A 12 43.44 -58.50 14.79
N GLY A 13 43.85 -59.16 13.71
CA GLY A 13 43.50 -58.75 12.35
C GLY A 13 42.01 -58.96 12.09
N PHE A 14 41.42 -58.08 11.28
CA PHE A 14 40.07 -58.23 10.77
C PHE A 14 39.97 -59.45 9.84
N THR A 15 38.86 -60.17 9.90
CA THR A 15 38.60 -61.27 8.96
C THR A 15 38.12 -60.72 7.61
N LEU A 16 38.37 -61.43 6.50
CA LEU A 16 37.90 -61.03 5.17
C LEU A 16 36.38 -60.78 5.16
N ILE A 17 35.63 -61.62 5.86
CA ILE A 17 34.16 -61.52 5.91
C ILE A 17 33.69 -60.27 6.66
N GLU A 18 34.43 -59.85 7.69
CA GLU A 18 34.14 -58.64 8.46
C GLU A 18 34.39 -57.38 7.62
N LEU A 19 35.47 -57.36 6.83
CA LEU A 19 35.73 -56.28 5.88
C LEU A 19 34.63 -56.18 4.80
N VAL A 20 34.23 -57.32 4.22
CA VAL A 20 33.17 -57.35 3.20
C VAL A 20 31.83 -56.87 3.77
N MET A 21 31.47 -57.32 4.97
CA MET A 21 30.23 -56.89 5.63
C MET A 21 30.22 -55.36 5.87
N VAL A 22 31.34 -54.79 6.33
CA VAL A 22 31.48 -53.34 6.54
C VAL A 22 31.32 -52.57 5.24
N LEU A 23 31.93 -53.02 4.13
CA LEU A 23 31.78 -52.36 2.83
C LEU A 23 30.34 -52.37 2.32
N VAL A 24 29.63 -53.49 2.48
CA VAL A 24 28.22 -53.61 2.08
C VAL A 24 27.33 -52.69 2.92
N VAL A 25 27.52 -52.68 4.25
CA VAL A 25 26.76 -51.79 5.14
C VAL A 25 27.04 -50.31 4.82
N LEU A 26 28.30 -49.93 4.62
CA LEU A 26 28.68 -48.57 4.24
C LEU A 26 28.05 -48.15 2.91
N ALA A 27 28.00 -49.03 1.91
CA ALA A 27 27.37 -48.74 0.63
C ALA A 27 25.87 -48.43 0.79
N ILE A 28 25.13 -49.28 1.52
CA ILE A 28 23.70 -49.10 1.75
C ILE A 28 23.42 -47.81 2.53
N VAL A 29 24.15 -47.58 3.62
CA VAL A 29 23.98 -46.39 4.46
C VAL A 29 24.35 -45.11 3.70
N SER A 30 25.42 -45.12 2.92
CA SER A 30 25.86 -43.95 2.14
C SER A 30 24.82 -43.53 1.10
N VAL A 31 24.17 -44.48 0.42
CA VAL A 31 23.08 -44.19 -0.52
C VAL A 31 21.89 -43.58 0.21
N GLY A 32 21.51 -44.15 1.37
CA GLY A 32 20.42 -43.62 2.19
C GLY A 32 20.68 -42.18 2.67
N ILE A 33 21.88 -41.91 3.19
CA ILE A 33 22.28 -40.57 3.66
C ILE A 33 22.28 -39.58 2.50
N THR A 34 22.79 -39.96 1.33
CA THR A 34 22.85 -39.06 0.17
C THR A 34 21.44 -38.66 -0.31
N GLN A 35 20.52 -39.62 -0.38
CA GLN A 35 19.13 -39.35 -0.74
C GLN A 35 18.43 -38.47 0.29
N PHE A 36 18.68 -38.74 1.58
CA PHE A 36 18.16 -37.92 2.67
C PHE A 36 18.67 -36.47 2.58
N ILE A 37 19.98 -36.26 2.44
CA ILE A 37 20.58 -34.92 2.28
C ILE A 37 19.97 -34.19 1.09
N ARG A 38 19.86 -34.85 -0.07
CA ARG A 38 19.26 -34.26 -1.27
C ARG A 38 17.82 -33.83 -1.00
N SER A 39 17.03 -34.69 -0.39
CA SER A 39 15.63 -34.39 -0.07
C SER A 39 15.50 -33.24 0.94
N SER A 40 16.31 -33.24 2.00
CA SER A 40 16.29 -32.19 3.02
C SER A 40 16.68 -30.83 2.44
N THR A 41 17.71 -30.79 1.58
CA THR A 41 18.13 -29.55 0.91
C THR A 41 17.05 -29.04 -0.05
N GLN A 42 16.39 -29.92 -0.81
CA GLN A 42 15.31 -29.51 -1.71
C GLN A 42 14.13 -28.90 -0.92
N ILE A 43 13.69 -29.57 0.15
CA ILE A 43 12.61 -29.07 1.01
C ILE A 43 12.97 -27.69 1.59
N PHE A 44 14.22 -27.51 2.01
CA PHE A 44 14.69 -26.23 2.52
C PHE A 44 14.62 -25.11 1.47
N ILE A 45 15.07 -25.38 0.24
CA ILE A 45 15.00 -24.42 -0.87
C ILE A 45 13.54 -24.07 -1.19
N ASP A 46 12.68 -25.07 -1.36
CA ASP A 46 11.27 -24.88 -1.68
C ASP A 46 10.56 -24.05 -0.59
N THR A 47 10.86 -24.32 0.68
CA THR A 47 10.31 -23.57 1.82
C THR A 47 10.83 -22.13 1.82
N SER A 48 12.13 -21.92 1.59
CA SER A 48 12.74 -20.60 1.58
C SER A 48 12.17 -19.70 0.47
N GLU A 49 11.97 -20.25 -0.73
CA GLU A 49 11.38 -19.51 -1.87
C GLU A 49 9.92 -19.15 -1.59
N ARG A 50 9.14 -20.10 -1.07
CA ARG A 50 7.75 -19.86 -0.68
C ARG A 50 7.62 -18.78 0.38
N GLU A 51 8.47 -18.80 1.40
CA GLU A 51 8.48 -17.78 2.43
C GLU A 51 8.85 -16.40 1.86
N ARG A 52 9.76 -16.35 0.88
CA ARG A 52 10.13 -15.10 0.22
C ARG A 52 8.95 -14.51 -0.55
N LEU A 53 8.24 -15.30 -1.35
CA LEU A 53 7.02 -14.87 -2.03
C LEU A 53 5.95 -14.35 -1.07
N LEU A 54 5.76 -15.05 0.05
CA LEU A 54 4.83 -14.66 1.10
C LEU A 54 5.20 -13.30 1.70
N ARG A 55 6.47 -13.11 2.06
CA ARG A 55 6.95 -11.84 2.65
C ARG A 55 6.82 -10.67 1.68
N ASP A 56 7.28 -10.83 0.45
CA ASP A 56 7.25 -9.77 -0.57
C ASP A 56 5.79 -9.39 -0.90
N GLY A 57 4.92 -10.40 -1.07
CA GLY A 57 3.49 -10.19 -1.31
C GLY A 57 2.77 -9.52 -0.15
N SER A 58 2.96 -10.02 1.08
CA SER A 58 2.34 -9.42 2.27
C SER A 58 2.78 -7.98 2.51
N PHE A 59 4.06 -7.66 2.32
CA PHE A 59 4.55 -6.28 2.47
C PHE A 59 3.89 -5.32 1.47
N ALA A 60 3.83 -5.71 0.19
CA ALA A 60 3.23 -4.88 -0.85
C ALA A 60 1.73 -4.62 -0.60
N VAL A 61 1.00 -5.67 -0.20
CA VAL A 61 -0.42 -5.60 0.14
C VAL A 61 -0.65 -4.69 1.34
N GLU A 62 0.08 -4.92 2.45
CA GLU A 62 -0.06 -4.12 3.67
C GLU A 62 0.27 -2.64 3.43
N ARG A 63 1.30 -2.36 2.63
CA ARG A 63 1.67 -0.98 2.31
C ARG A 63 0.57 -0.29 1.50
N ILE A 64 0.04 -0.94 0.47
CA ILE A 64 -1.05 -0.39 -0.36
C ILE A 64 -2.31 -0.18 0.48
N ASN A 65 -2.69 -1.16 1.29
CA ASN A 65 -3.88 -1.08 2.14
C ASN A 65 -3.81 0.12 3.08
N ARG A 66 -2.66 0.35 3.72
CA ARG A 66 -2.45 1.49 4.63
C ARG A 66 -2.53 2.83 3.90
N GLU A 67 -1.95 2.94 2.70
CA GLU A 67 -2.01 4.20 1.94
C GLU A 67 -3.43 4.47 1.41
N ILE A 68 -4.13 3.47 0.87
CA ILE A 68 -5.52 3.61 0.39
C ILE A 68 -6.47 3.92 1.55
N ALA A 69 -6.25 3.36 2.74
CA ALA A 69 -7.09 3.66 3.91
C ALA A 69 -7.07 5.15 4.30
N SER A 70 -5.99 5.87 3.98
CA SER A 70 -5.89 7.33 4.15
C SER A 70 -6.38 8.15 2.95
N ALA A 71 -6.99 7.53 1.93
CA ALA A 71 -7.48 8.26 0.77
C ALA A 71 -8.66 9.18 1.12
N ILE A 72 -8.70 10.36 0.51
CA ILE A 72 -9.87 11.24 0.53
C ILE A 72 -11.05 10.46 -0.10
N PRO A 73 -12.26 10.51 0.51
CA PRO A 73 -13.44 9.84 -0.03
C PRO A 73 -13.67 10.15 -1.52
N ASN A 74 -14.08 9.14 -2.28
CA ASN A 74 -14.33 9.22 -3.72
C ASN A 74 -13.13 9.64 -4.60
N SER A 75 -11.90 9.66 -4.06
CA SER A 75 -10.70 9.96 -4.85
C SER A 75 -10.13 8.76 -5.62
N VAL A 76 -10.52 7.53 -5.30
CA VAL A 76 -9.94 6.36 -5.99
C VAL A 76 -10.46 6.27 -7.42
N ARG A 77 -9.55 6.11 -8.38
CA ARG A 77 -9.87 5.87 -9.79
C ARG A 77 -8.86 4.95 -10.45
N LEU A 78 -9.29 4.27 -11.52
CA LEU A 78 -8.45 3.37 -12.31
C LEU A 78 -8.26 3.90 -13.73
N ALA A 79 -7.05 3.75 -14.25
CA ALA A 79 -6.75 3.93 -15.65
C ALA A 79 -5.74 2.89 -16.10
N GLY A 80 -5.81 2.49 -17.36
CA GLY A 80 -4.91 1.47 -17.86
C GLY A 80 -5.34 0.85 -19.18
N ASN A 81 -4.51 -0.07 -19.64
CA ASN A 81 -4.69 -0.88 -20.83
C ASN A 81 -4.07 -2.27 -20.60
N SER A 82 -4.00 -3.12 -21.63
CA SER A 82 -3.45 -4.47 -21.52
C SER A 82 -1.97 -4.57 -21.14
N GLY A 83 -1.23 -3.45 -21.12
CA GLY A 83 0.18 -3.42 -20.70
C GLY A 83 0.40 -2.82 -19.30
N VAL A 84 -0.53 -2.01 -18.80
CA VAL A 84 -0.38 -1.32 -17.51
C VAL A 84 -1.73 -0.94 -16.91
N HIS A 85 -1.94 -1.29 -15.63
CA HIS A 85 -3.08 -0.85 -14.82
C HIS A 85 -2.60 -0.01 -13.66
N CYS A 86 -3.14 1.20 -13.52
CA CYS A 86 -2.81 2.13 -12.46
C CYS A 86 -4.04 2.44 -11.60
N LEU A 87 -3.92 2.22 -10.30
CA LEU A 87 -4.84 2.73 -9.29
C LEU A 87 -4.29 4.04 -8.75
N GLN A 88 -5.12 5.09 -8.75
CA GLN A 88 -4.76 6.41 -8.24
C GLN A 88 -5.74 6.85 -7.16
N PHE A 89 -5.24 7.53 -6.14
CA PHE A 89 -6.03 8.20 -5.10
C PHE A 89 -5.28 9.42 -4.56
N VAL A 90 -6.00 10.28 -3.85
CA VAL A 90 -5.43 11.43 -3.12
C VAL A 90 -5.38 11.08 -1.64
N PRO A 91 -4.20 10.91 -1.01
CA PRO A 91 -4.12 10.76 0.43
C PRO A 91 -4.53 12.05 1.14
N SER A 92 -5.28 11.92 2.24
CA SER A 92 -5.54 12.99 3.19
C SER A 92 -4.27 13.25 4.00
N LYS A 93 -3.74 14.47 3.92
CA LYS A 93 -2.71 14.98 4.83
C LYS A 93 -3.29 15.28 6.21
N TRP A 94 -4.50 15.85 6.22
CA TRP A 94 -5.25 16.18 7.42
C TRP A 94 -6.76 16.04 7.19
N SER A 95 -7.50 15.76 8.25
CA SER A 95 -8.96 15.79 8.26
C SER A 95 -9.42 16.51 9.51
N THR A 96 -10.33 17.47 9.34
CA THR A 96 -10.85 18.31 10.42
C THR A 96 -12.34 18.56 10.24
N PHE A 97 -12.97 19.15 11.25
CA PHE A 97 -14.33 19.66 11.16
C PHE A 97 -14.30 21.17 10.98
N TYR A 98 -15.16 21.68 10.10
CA TYR A 98 -15.36 23.12 9.97
C TYR A 98 -16.54 23.58 10.82
N LEU A 99 -16.44 24.78 11.38
CA LEU A 99 -17.52 25.47 12.08
C LEU A 99 -18.32 26.31 11.09
N GLU A 100 -17.60 27.07 10.26
CA GLU A 100 -18.10 27.95 9.21
C GLU A 100 -17.41 27.62 7.89
N LEU A 101 -18.17 27.66 6.80
CA LEU A 101 -17.71 27.36 5.45
C LEU A 101 -18.28 28.42 4.51
N PRO A 102 -17.48 29.02 3.62
CA PRO A 102 -17.99 29.92 2.61
C PRO A 102 -18.73 29.11 1.55
N ILE A 103 -20.03 29.36 1.40
CA ILE A 103 -20.88 28.67 0.42
C ILE A 103 -21.29 29.65 -0.67
N GLU A 104 -21.08 29.28 -1.92
CA GLU A 104 -21.48 30.06 -3.10
C GLU A 104 -22.96 30.47 -3.03
N PRO A 105 -23.32 31.72 -3.37
CA PRO A 105 -22.49 32.74 -4.03
C PRO A 105 -21.86 33.77 -3.07
N THR A 106 -21.45 33.39 -1.86
CA THR A 106 -20.75 34.33 -0.95
C THR A 106 -19.42 34.81 -1.54
N SER A 107 -19.00 36.02 -1.19
CA SER A 107 -17.63 36.51 -1.48
C SER A 107 -16.63 36.15 -0.38
N ASP A 108 -17.09 35.52 0.70
CA ASP A 108 -16.22 35.08 1.78
C ASP A 108 -15.35 33.92 1.29
N VAL A 109 -14.10 33.91 1.74
CA VAL A 109 -13.12 32.87 1.38
C VAL A 109 -12.45 32.28 2.63
N THR A 110 -13.06 32.53 3.78
CA THR A 110 -12.58 32.11 5.08
C THR A 110 -13.34 30.88 5.55
N ILE A 111 -12.61 29.88 6.01
CA ILE A 111 -13.14 28.68 6.67
C ILE A 111 -12.66 28.71 8.12
N SER A 112 -13.59 28.57 9.06
CA SER A 112 -13.24 28.34 10.47
C SER A 112 -13.19 26.83 10.70
N VAL A 113 -12.05 26.29 11.12
CA VAL A 113 -11.86 24.85 11.40
C VAL A 113 -11.42 24.62 12.84
N THR A 114 -11.71 23.45 13.38
CA THR A 114 -11.13 23.07 14.69
C THR A 114 -9.61 22.94 14.58
N GLU A 115 -8.92 23.25 15.67
CA GLU A 115 -7.48 23.11 15.86
C GLU A 115 -6.89 21.87 15.18
N MET A 116 -5.77 22.06 14.49
CA MET A 116 -5.16 21.06 13.62
C MET A 116 -3.88 20.51 14.27
N HIS A 117 -3.97 19.90 15.45
CA HIS A 117 -2.83 19.25 16.11
C HIS A 117 -3.08 17.75 16.33
N ASP A 118 -2.02 16.95 16.34
CA ASP A 118 -2.11 15.50 16.60
C ASP A 118 -2.18 15.17 18.10
N ILE A 119 -2.40 13.90 18.45
CA ILE A 119 -2.48 13.47 19.86
C ILE A 119 -1.20 13.75 20.69
N ASN A 120 -0.08 14.05 20.03
CA ASN A 120 1.19 14.40 20.67
C ASN A 120 1.43 15.92 20.70
N GLY A 121 0.46 16.74 20.27
CA GLY A 121 0.59 18.19 20.18
C GLY A 121 1.40 18.68 18.98
N ASN A 122 1.62 17.86 17.96
CA ASN A 122 2.26 18.32 16.72
C ASN A 122 1.22 19.05 15.86
N ILE A 123 1.47 20.33 15.61
CA ILE A 123 0.60 21.18 14.79
C ILE A 123 0.79 20.83 13.30
N PHE A 124 -0.32 20.69 12.60
CA PHE A 124 -0.38 20.59 11.15
C PHE A 124 -0.59 21.99 10.55
N VAL A 125 0.35 22.42 9.72
CA VAL A 125 0.27 23.69 9.00
C VAL A 125 0.11 23.41 7.50
N PRO A 126 -1.01 23.82 6.87
CA PRO A 126 -1.19 23.67 5.43
C PRO A 126 -0.11 24.43 4.65
N THR A 127 0.38 23.85 3.56
CA THR A 127 1.30 24.53 2.65
C THR A 127 0.52 25.47 1.72
N ALA A 128 0.64 26.77 1.97
CA ALA A 128 -0.01 27.81 1.17
C ALA A 128 0.25 27.65 -0.34
N ASN A 129 -0.81 27.80 -1.13
CA ASN A 129 -0.85 27.68 -2.60
C ASN A 129 -0.47 26.29 -3.17
N SER A 130 -0.33 25.27 -2.31
CA SER A 130 -0.05 23.89 -2.74
C SER A 130 -1.07 22.89 -2.19
N ASP A 131 -1.53 23.10 -0.95
CA ASP A 131 -2.53 22.24 -0.33
C ASP A 131 -3.93 22.66 -0.77
N LEU A 132 -4.78 21.66 -0.97
CA LEU A 132 -6.17 21.81 -1.37
C LEU A 132 -7.07 21.37 -0.22
N ALA A 133 -8.09 22.16 0.06
CA ALA A 133 -9.22 21.80 0.90
C ALA A 133 -10.26 21.11 0.03
N PHE A 134 -10.73 19.94 0.46
CA PHE A 134 -11.80 19.17 -0.15
C PHE A 134 -12.96 19.08 0.83
N VAL A 135 -14.13 19.53 0.39
CA VAL A 135 -15.38 19.43 1.15
C VAL A 135 -16.34 18.60 0.32
N TYR A 136 -17.06 17.70 1.00
CA TYR A 136 -18.14 16.89 0.45
C TYR A 136 -17.96 16.37 -1.01
N PRO A 137 -16.82 15.74 -1.36
CA PRO A 137 -16.64 15.19 -2.70
C PRO A 137 -17.59 14.01 -2.89
N THR A 138 -18.50 14.10 -3.87
CA THR A 138 -19.47 13.04 -4.16
C THR A 138 -19.03 12.13 -5.29
N SER A 139 -18.07 12.60 -6.09
CA SER A 139 -17.49 11.90 -7.22
C SER A 139 -15.99 12.14 -7.31
N SER A 140 -15.28 11.36 -8.13
CA SER A 140 -13.86 11.61 -8.39
C SER A 140 -13.62 12.92 -9.14
N VAL A 141 -14.59 13.41 -9.93
CA VAL A 141 -14.49 14.70 -10.63
C VAL A 141 -14.32 15.85 -9.63
N ASP A 142 -14.98 15.77 -8.47
CA ASP A 142 -14.88 16.77 -7.41
C ASP A 142 -13.47 16.90 -6.82
N ILE A 143 -12.69 15.81 -6.90
CA ILE A 143 -11.31 15.76 -6.43
C ILE A 143 -10.32 16.21 -7.50
N TYR A 144 -10.52 15.78 -8.75
CA TYR A 144 -9.51 15.92 -9.81
C TYR A 144 -9.73 17.13 -10.72
N SER A 145 -10.95 17.64 -10.85
CA SER A 145 -11.26 18.79 -11.73
C SER A 145 -10.93 20.12 -11.09
N ALA A 146 -10.16 20.95 -11.79
CA ALA A 146 -9.79 22.28 -11.27
C ALA A 146 -10.97 23.25 -11.27
N SER A 147 -12.04 22.93 -12.01
CA SER A 147 -13.29 23.70 -12.02
C SER A 147 -14.33 23.21 -11.00
N SER A 148 -14.04 22.17 -10.21
CA SER A 148 -14.98 21.74 -9.17
C SER A 148 -14.91 22.70 -7.98
N ALA A 149 -16.06 23.23 -7.59
CA ALA A 149 -16.23 24.04 -6.38
C ALA A 149 -16.33 23.20 -5.09
N GLN A 150 -16.01 21.90 -5.15
CA GLN A 150 -15.83 21.06 -3.95
C GLN A 150 -14.35 20.97 -3.53
N ARG A 151 -13.45 21.59 -4.30
CA ARG A 151 -12.03 21.70 -3.96
C ARG A 151 -11.53 23.12 -4.13
N GLN A 152 -10.80 23.61 -3.14
CA GLN A 152 -10.23 24.95 -3.17
C GLN A 152 -8.78 24.94 -2.73
N VAL A 153 -7.95 25.76 -3.38
CA VAL A 153 -6.56 25.94 -2.96
C VAL A 153 -6.55 26.74 -1.66
N ILE A 154 -5.81 26.26 -0.67
CA ILE A 154 -5.59 26.98 0.59
C ILE A 154 -4.48 28.01 0.34
N SER A 155 -4.80 29.29 0.49
CA SER A 155 -3.90 30.41 0.22
C SER A 155 -3.21 30.93 1.48
N ALA A 156 -3.86 30.82 2.63
CA ALA A 156 -3.31 31.22 3.93
C ALA A 156 -3.95 30.43 5.09
N CYS A 157 -3.33 30.51 6.25
CA CYS A 157 -3.76 29.89 7.50
C CYS A 157 -3.34 30.81 8.65
N ALA A 158 -4.26 31.11 9.56
CA ALA A 158 -4.10 32.04 10.67
C ALA A 158 -4.92 31.58 11.89
N ASP A 159 -4.59 32.09 13.06
CA ASP A 159 -5.39 31.99 14.28
C ASP A 159 -5.69 33.40 14.82
N ASP A 160 -6.49 33.49 15.89
CA ASP A 160 -6.88 34.76 16.51
C ASP A 160 -5.86 35.29 17.54
N GLY A 161 -4.89 34.45 17.94
CA GLY A 161 -3.89 34.73 18.97
C GLY A 161 -2.79 35.65 18.44
N ASP A 162 -2.04 35.20 17.43
CA ASP A 162 -0.95 35.95 16.81
C ASP A 162 -1.06 36.05 15.27
N GLY A 163 -2.05 35.38 14.67
CA GLY A 163 -2.27 35.35 13.23
C GLY A 163 -1.44 34.30 12.50
N ASN A 164 -0.84 33.34 13.22
CA ASN A 164 0.02 32.33 12.67
C ASN A 164 -0.35 30.94 13.22
N CYS A 165 -1.13 30.19 12.44
CA CYS A 165 -1.62 28.86 12.82
C CYS A 165 -0.55 27.76 13.03
N ALA A 166 0.74 28.12 13.01
CA ALA A 166 1.84 27.28 13.49
C ALA A 166 2.10 27.41 15.00
N THR A 167 1.41 28.33 15.69
CA THR A 167 1.41 28.45 17.15
C THR A 167 0.08 27.94 17.69
N ASP A 168 0.15 27.16 18.77
CA ASP A 168 -1.01 26.61 19.48
C ASP A 168 -1.32 27.53 20.67
N ASP A 169 -1.51 28.82 20.39
CA ASP A 169 -1.71 29.89 21.37
C ASP A 169 -3.12 30.51 21.33
N ASP A 170 -3.98 29.95 20.49
CA ASP A 170 -5.40 30.24 20.43
C ASP A 170 -6.13 29.73 21.68
N SER A 171 -7.07 30.55 22.16
CA SER A 171 -7.86 30.29 23.36
C SER A 171 -9.20 29.59 23.10
N ASP A 172 -9.70 29.59 21.86
CA ASP A 172 -10.98 28.99 21.48
C ASP A 172 -10.87 27.68 20.67
N GLY A 173 -9.68 27.36 20.16
CA GLY A 173 -9.37 26.11 19.47
C GLY A 173 -9.85 26.10 18.02
N VAL A 174 -9.90 27.27 17.38
CA VAL A 174 -10.35 27.51 16.02
C VAL A 174 -9.23 28.14 15.19
N ILE A 175 -8.95 27.52 14.05
CA ILE A 175 -8.02 28.02 13.04
C ILE A 175 -8.81 28.57 11.86
N GLU A 176 -8.34 29.68 11.31
CA GLU A 176 -8.87 30.30 10.10
C GLU A 176 -8.05 29.87 8.86
N LEU A 177 -8.70 29.21 7.91
CA LEU A 177 -8.12 28.90 6.60
C LEU A 177 -8.67 29.86 5.55
N THR A 178 -7.79 30.49 4.79
CA THR A 178 -8.19 31.27 3.60
C THR A 178 -8.06 30.39 2.36
N VAL A 179 -9.13 30.30 1.57
CA VAL A 179 -9.16 29.61 0.29
C VAL A 179 -9.26 30.59 -0.89
N VAL A 180 -9.22 30.10 -2.12
CA VAL A 180 -9.29 30.94 -3.32
C VAL A 180 -10.71 31.29 -3.76
N ASP A 181 -11.71 30.50 -3.36
CA ASP A 181 -13.12 30.69 -3.73
C ASP A 181 -14.04 29.93 -2.75
N GLY A 182 -15.35 30.14 -2.83
CA GLY A 182 -16.34 29.44 -2.01
C GLY A 182 -16.60 27.99 -2.44
N PHE A 183 -17.36 27.26 -1.61
CA PHE A 183 -17.78 25.89 -1.91
C PHE A 183 -19.22 25.85 -2.42
N GLU A 184 -19.52 24.95 -3.36
CA GLU A 184 -20.89 24.81 -3.87
C GLU A 184 -21.84 24.16 -2.84
N GLN A 185 -21.34 23.23 -2.03
CA GLN A 185 -22.16 22.49 -1.06
C GLN A 185 -21.40 22.27 0.24
N SER A 186 -22.17 22.19 1.33
CA SER A 186 -21.66 21.82 2.64
C SER A 186 -21.68 20.30 2.84
N SER A 187 -20.73 19.80 3.63
CA SER A 187 -20.75 18.43 4.15
C SER A 187 -21.81 18.30 5.26
N PRO A 188 -22.70 17.29 5.21
CA PRO A 188 -23.64 17.01 6.30
C PRO A 188 -22.94 16.78 7.65
N ALA A 189 -21.81 16.08 7.65
CA ALA A 189 -20.96 15.88 8.84
C ALA A 189 -19.96 17.02 9.13
N LYS A 190 -20.04 18.16 8.42
CA LYS A 190 -19.12 19.31 8.52
C LYS A 190 -17.63 18.95 8.40
N ARG A 191 -17.27 18.01 7.53
CA ARG A 191 -15.88 17.56 7.35
C ARG A 191 -15.16 18.32 6.24
N LEU A 192 -13.87 18.56 6.48
CA LEU A 192 -12.90 19.07 5.51
C LEU A 192 -11.68 18.15 5.49
N TYR A 193 -11.20 17.84 4.28
CA TYR A 193 -9.96 17.09 4.08
C TYR A 193 -8.92 17.97 3.40
N VAL A 194 -7.66 17.87 3.82
CA VAL A 194 -6.53 18.56 3.19
C VAL A 194 -5.70 17.53 2.41
N GLY A 195 -5.33 17.85 1.16
CA GLY A 195 -4.47 17.00 0.33
C GLY A 195 -3.75 17.81 -0.75
N SER A 196 -2.71 17.26 -1.36
CA SER A 196 -1.88 18.04 -2.32
C SER A 196 -1.35 17.25 -3.51
N SER A 197 -1.20 15.94 -3.36
CA SER A 197 -0.65 15.06 -4.39
C SER A 197 -1.50 13.81 -4.53
N THR A 198 -1.18 13.02 -5.54
CA THR A 198 -1.81 11.74 -5.82
C THR A 198 -0.77 10.65 -5.69
N ILE A 199 -1.20 9.51 -5.16
CA ILE A 199 -0.43 8.28 -5.15
C ILE A 199 -0.97 7.38 -6.24
N ASN A 200 -0.08 6.79 -7.02
CA ASN A 200 -0.43 5.86 -8.09
C ASN A 200 0.31 4.54 -7.89
N TYR A 201 -0.44 3.45 -7.85
CA TYR A 201 0.09 2.09 -7.89
C TYR A 201 -0.15 1.51 -9.27
N CYS A 202 0.93 1.27 -10.01
CA CYS A 202 0.88 0.79 -11.39
C CYS A 202 1.48 -0.61 -11.49
N VAL A 203 0.70 -1.57 -11.98
CA VAL A 203 1.18 -2.91 -12.32
C VAL A 203 1.51 -2.94 -13.80
N ARG A 204 2.75 -3.30 -14.12
CA ARG A 204 3.26 -3.44 -15.49
C ARG A 204 4.51 -4.33 -15.49
N ASN A 205 4.76 -5.03 -16.61
CA ASN A 205 5.95 -5.87 -16.77
C ASN A 205 6.20 -6.81 -15.57
N ASN A 206 5.15 -7.47 -15.09
CA ASN A 206 5.21 -8.39 -13.93
C ASN A 206 5.73 -7.76 -12.63
N ALA A 207 5.59 -6.45 -12.47
CA ALA A 207 6.00 -5.73 -11.28
C ALA A 207 4.99 -4.64 -10.90
N LEU A 208 4.99 -4.28 -9.63
CA LEU A 208 4.17 -3.24 -9.03
C LEU A 208 5.08 -2.03 -8.70
N TYR A 209 4.70 -0.86 -9.20
CA TYR A 209 5.42 0.39 -8.99
C TYR A 209 4.54 1.42 -8.28
N ARG A 210 5.14 2.18 -7.36
CA ARG A 210 4.51 3.33 -6.72
C ARG A 210 5.05 4.63 -7.34
N HIS A 211 4.14 5.54 -7.66
CA HIS A 211 4.43 6.88 -8.16
C HIS A 211 3.69 7.93 -7.34
N GLU A 212 4.25 9.12 -7.30
CA GLU A 212 3.58 10.31 -6.80
C GLU A 212 3.49 11.34 -7.94
N SER A 213 2.35 11.99 -8.05
CA SER A 213 2.11 13.02 -9.07
C SER A 213 1.16 14.10 -8.57
N SER A 214 1.13 15.24 -9.24
CA SER A 214 0.13 16.28 -8.97
C SER A 214 -1.30 15.78 -9.27
N ILE A 215 -2.27 16.46 -8.67
CA ILE A 215 -3.69 16.24 -8.96
C ILE A 215 -3.99 16.82 -10.34
N SER A 216 -4.54 15.98 -11.23
CA SER A 216 -4.84 16.30 -12.62
C SER A 216 -6.17 15.67 -13.02
N GLU A 217 -6.94 16.33 -13.89
CA GLU A 217 -8.18 15.80 -14.45
C GLU A 217 -7.96 14.48 -15.17
N THR A 218 -6.92 14.41 -16.01
CA THR A 218 -6.55 13.17 -16.69
C THR A 218 -5.62 12.36 -15.81
N GLN A 219 -6.01 11.12 -15.48
CA GLN A 219 -5.17 10.19 -14.74
C GLN A 219 -3.92 9.82 -15.55
N PRO A 220 -2.71 10.05 -15.02
CA PRO A 220 -1.49 9.57 -15.64
C PRO A 220 -1.42 8.03 -15.60
N VAL A 221 -1.06 7.41 -16.72
CA VAL A 221 -0.80 5.98 -16.81
C VAL A 221 0.72 5.77 -16.94
N PHE A 222 1.38 5.51 -15.82
CA PHE A 222 2.84 5.38 -15.77
C PHE A 222 3.31 4.07 -16.39
N SER A 223 3.98 4.13 -17.53
CA SER A 223 4.60 2.97 -18.20
C SER A 223 6.09 2.78 -17.86
N ASN A 224 6.72 3.77 -17.19
CA ASN A 224 8.12 3.74 -16.77
C ASN A 224 8.32 4.51 -15.43
N GLY A 225 9.49 4.33 -14.80
CA GLY A 225 9.89 5.04 -13.56
C GLY A 225 9.23 4.54 -12.28
N GLY A 226 9.27 5.33 -11.20
CA GLY A 226 8.64 5.00 -9.92
C GLY A 226 9.45 4.04 -9.05
N VAL A 227 8.94 3.78 -7.85
CA VAL A 227 9.57 2.93 -6.84
C VAL A 227 9.04 1.50 -6.99
N LEU A 228 9.95 0.53 -7.15
CA LEU A 228 9.58 -0.89 -7.19
C LEU A 228 9.04 -1.32 -5.82
N MET A 229 7.81 -1.80 -5.79
CA MET A 229 7.14 -2.27 -4.57
C MET A 229 7.09 -3.79 -4.50
N ALA A 230 6.93 -4.44 -5.65
CA ALA A 230 6.94 -5.89 -5.75
C ALA A 230 7.31 -6.33 -7.18
N GLU A 231 7.90 -7.51 -7.30
CA GLU A 231 8.23 -8.18 -8.55
C GLU A 231 7.50 -9.54 -8.63
N ASN A 232 7.63 -10.22 -9.76
CA ASN A 232 7.04 -11.55 -9.99
C ASN A 232 5.49 -11.56 -9.95
N MET A 233 4.86 -10.47 -10.37
CA MET A 233 3.40 -10.37 -10.50
C MET A 233 2.92 -11.22 -11.69
N GLY A 234 1.97 -12.12 -11.48
CA GLY A 234 1.32 -12.97 -12.47
C GLY A 234 -0.07 -12.50 -12.92
N ASN A 235 -0.49 -11.29 -12.55
CA ASN A 235 -1.77 -10.71 -12.97
C ASN A 235 -1.86 -10.58 -14.50
N GLN A 236 -3.04 -10.89 -15.06
CA GLN A 236 -3.35 -10.68 -16.47
C GLN A 236 -4.19 -9.41 -16.62
N LEU A 237 -3.64 -8.40 -17.28
CA LEU A 237 -4.25 -7.08 -17.40
C LEU A 237 -5.24 -7.06 -18.57
N SER A 238 -6.50 -6.72 -18.28
CA SER A 238 -7.52 -6.51 -19.29
C SER A 238 -7.27 -5.23 -20.11
N SER A 239 -7.97 -5.08 -21.25
CA SER A 239 -7.87 -3.88 -22.09
C SER A 239 -8.38 -2.61 -21.42
N ASN A 240 -9.25 -2.73 -20.40
CA ASN A 240 -9.76 -1.60 -19.63
C ASN A 240 -10.04 -2.03 -18.16
N PRO A 241 -9.32 -1.46 -17.17
CA PRO A 241 -9.53 -1.81 -15.76
C PRO A 241 -10.90 -1.40 -15.21
N ASN A 242 -11.58 -0.42 -15.82
CA ASN A 242 -12.89 0.06 -15.36
C ASN A 242 -14.06 -0.83 -15.81
N VAL A 243 -13.83 -1.76 -16.74
CA VAL A 243 -14.86 -2.69 -17.23
C VAL A 243 -14.35 -4.13 -17.03
N PRO A 244 -14.18 -4.58 -15.78
CA PRO A 244 -13.65 -5.91 -15.51
C PRO A 244 -14.68 -6.98 -15.86
N ASN A 245 -14.26 -7.98 -16.63
CA ASN A 245 -15.02 -9.21 -16.80
C ASN A 245 -14.86 -10.13 -15.59
N ALA A 246 -15.79 -11.06 -15.39
CA ALA A 246 -15.74 -11.99 -14.26
C ALA A 246 -14.47 -12.88 -14.21
N ASN A 247 -13.78 -13.03 -15.35
CA ASN A 247 -12.56 -13.84 -15.48
C ASN A 247 -11.28 -12.99 -15.57
N ASP A 248 -11.38 -11.66 -15.50
CA ASP A 248 -10.20 -10.81 -15.58
C ASP A 248 -9.41 -10.92 -14.26
N LEU A 249 -8.10 -11.14 -14.36
CA LEU A 249 -7.19 -11.22 -13.21
C LEU A 249 -6.54 -9.86 -12.94
N ASN A 250 -7.35 -8.80 -13.03
CA ASN A 250 -6.88 -7.43 -12.87
C ASN A 250 -6.42 -7.19 -11.42
N PRO A 251 -5.31 -6.47 -11.22
CA PRO A 251 -4.76 -6.25 -9.88
C PRO A 251 -5.61 -5.33 -9.02
N PHE A 252 -6.47 -4.51 -9.64
CA PHE A 252 -7.28 -3.50 -8.97
C PHE A 252 -8.72 -3.56 -9.49
N ARG A 253 -9.67 -3.35 -8.59
CA ARG A 253 -11.09 -3.20 -8.91
C ARG A 253 -11.73 -2.21 -7.96
N ILE A 254 -12.53 -1.29 -8.50
CA ILE A 254 -13.39 -0.42 -7.71
C ILE A 254 -14.80 -1.00 -7.76
N VAL A 255 -15.43 -1.11 -6.60
CA VAL A 255 -16.82 -1.54 -6.47
C VAL A 255 -17.60 -0.38 -5.88
N ASP A 256 -18.49 0.18 -6.69
CA ASP A 256 -19.34 1.29 -6.29
C ASP A 256 -20.29 0.92 -5.15
N ALA A 257 -20.70 1.96 -4.42
CA ALA A 257 -21.72 1.85 -3.39
C ALA A 257 -23.07 1.44 -4.02
N SER A 258 -23.84 0.72 -3.25
CA SER A 258 -25.23 0.39 -3.55
C SER A 258 -26.09 0.70 -2.33
N LEU A 259 -27.41 0.68 -2.47
CA LEU A 259 -28.34 0.89 -1.36
C LEU A 259 -28.15 -0.07 -0.17
N ARG A 260 -27.41 -1.17 -0.36
CA ARG A 260 -27.19 -2.22 0.65
C ARG A 260 -25.73 -2.42 1.03
N ARG A 261 -24.78 -1.73 0.38
CA ARG A 261 -23.35 -1.95 0.56
C ARG A 261 -22.56 -0.69 0.27
N ASN A 262 -21.62 -0.35 1.15
CA ASN A 262 -20.67 0.74 0.94
C ASN A 262 -19.74 0.45 -0.25
N ALA A 263 -19.23 1.50 -0.88
CA ALA A 263 -18.17 1.36 -1.88
C ALA A 263 -16.90 0.80 -1.23
N TYR A 264 -16.11 0.05 -2.00
CA TYR A 264 -14.80 -0.41 -1.58
C TYR A 264 -13.89 -0.62 -2.78
N THR A 265 -12.58 -0.58 -2.49
CA THR A 265 -11.54 -0.87 -3.46
C THR A 265 -10.99 -2.24 -3.16
N GLN A 266 -10.96 -3.12 -4.17
CA GLN A 266 -10.39 -4.45 -4.06
C GLN A 266 -9.04 -4.49 -4.76
N THR A 267 -8.04 -5.06 -4.07
CA THR A 267 -6.76 -5.44 -4.66
C THR A 267 -6.72 -6.96 -4.78
N GLN A 268 -6.20 -7.45 -5.91
CA GLN A 268 -5.97 -8.88 -6.14
C GLN A 268 -4.58 -9.05 -6.74
N PHE A 269 -3.57 -9.33 -5.92
CA PHE A 269 -2.21 -9.55 -6.41
C PHE A 269 -1.90 -11.03 -6.50
N ILE A 270 -1.46 -11.44 -7.69
CA ILE A 270 -1.03 -12.81 -7.96
C ILE A 270 0.48 -12.75 -8.09
N PHE A 271 1.22 -13.49 -7.27
CA PHE A 271 2.67 -13.63 -7.36
C PHE A 271 3.00 -15.01 -7.91
N VAL A 272 3.96 -15.10 -8.84
CA VAL A 272 4.34 -16.35 -9.52
C VAL A 272 5.85 -16.48 -9.58
N ARG A 273 6.38 -17.60 -9.07
CA ARG A 273 7.82 -17.93 -9.16
C ARG A 273 8.00 -19.44 -9.20
N ASP A 274 8.84 -19.91 -10.13
CA ASP A 274 9.24 -21.32 -10.27
C ASP A 274 8.06 -22.33 -10.29
N GLY A 275 6.91 -21.90 -10.84
CA GLY A 275 5.70 -22.73 -10.96
C GLY A 275 4.76 -22.70 -9.75
N GLU A 276 5.15 -22.05 -8.65
CA GLU A 276 4.26 -21.73 -7.53
C GLU A 276 3.55 -20.38 -7.78
N SER A 277 2.27 -20.30 -7.42
CA SER A 277 1.51 -19.07 -7.42
C SER A 277 0.81 -18.81 -6.09
N MET A 278 0.78 -17.54 -5.68
CA MET A 278 0.11 -17.07 -4.47
C MET A 278 -0.77 -15.88 -4.80
N THR A 279 -2.02 -15.92 -4.34
CA THR A 279 -2.99 -14.84 -4.56
C THR A 279 -3.33 -14.16 -3.24
N PHE A 280 -3.18 -12.84 -3.20
CA PHE A 280 -3.58 -11.99 -2.10
C PHE A 280 -4.75 -11.12 -2.55
N THR A 281 -5.91 -11.30 -1.94
CA THR A 281 -7.09 -10.47 -2.19
C THR A 281 -7.42 -9.68 -0.93
N GLN A 282 -7.59 -8.37 -1.05
CA GLN A 282 -7.98 -7.50 0.05
C GLN A 282 -9.08 -6.53 -0.39
N GLU A 283 -10.06 -6.33 0.48
CA GLU A 283 -11.10 -5.33 0.32
C GLU A 283 -10.82 -4.17 1.28
N ILE A 284 -10.63 -2.99 0.71
CA ILE A 284 -10.22 -1.80 1.42
C ILE A 284 -11.39 -0.84 1.42
N HIS A 285 -11.93 -0.61 2.61
CA HIS A 285 -12.95 0.40 2.83
C HIS A 285 -12.28 1.73 3.12
N ILE A 286 -12.62 2.74 2.34
CA ILE A 286 -12.30 4.12 2.66
C ILE A 286 -13.44 4.61 3.55
N PRO A 287 -13.14 5.16 4.74
CA PRO A 287 -14.15 5.66 5.65
C PRO A 287 -14.87 6.88 5.03
N ASN A 288 -15.89 6.60 4.23
CA ASN A 288 -16.81 7.57 3.68
C ASN A 288 -18.02 7.67 4.63
N VAL A 289 -17.87 8.46 5.69
CA VAL A 289 -19.00 8.82 6.56
C VAL A 289 -19.42 10.24 6.17
N PRO A 290 -20.46 10.40 5.34
CA PRO A 290 -20.97 11.71 4.92
C PRO A 290 -21.52 12.52 6.09
#